data_AF-A0A7Y3XF36-F1
#
_entry.id   AF-A0A7Y3XF36-F1
#
_cell.length_a   1.000
_cell.length_b   1.000
_cell.length_c   1.000
_cell.angle_alpha   90.00
_cell.angle_beta   90.00
_cell.angle_gamma   90.00
#
_symmetry.space_group_name_H-M   'P 1'
#
loop_
_entity.id
_entity.type
_entity.pdbx_description
1 polymer ?
#
loop_
_entity_poly.entity_id
_entity_poly.type
_entity_poly.pdbx_seq_one_letter_code
_entity_poly.pdbx_strand_id
1 'polypeptide(L)'
;MNNDLSPFNFIIPCGIQGVRITSIQELVNENIKIEEVCHKLANHYANVFQVQMIPIQMKVMTQRIGFTKNLCEYINEGESDNS
;
A
#
# COMPACT_ATOMS: atom_id res chain seq x y z
N MET A 1 9.63 -1.47 -3.22
CA MET A 1 9.37 -0.85 -4.54
C MET A 1 10.53 0.06 -4.92
N ASN A 2 10.83 1.05 -4.06
CA ASN A 2 12.04 1.89 -4.12
C ASN A 2 12.98 1.58 -2.94
N ASN A 3 13.03 0.30 -2.51
CA ASN A 3 13.69 -0.06 -1.27
C ASN A 3 15.21 0.01 -1.48
N ASP A 4 15.93 0.49 -0.47
CA ASP A 4 17.38 0.25 -0.40
C ASP A 4 17.62 -1.27 -0.30
N LEU A 5 18.44 -1.79 -1.20
CA LEU A 5 18.76 -3.21 -1.25
C LEU A 5 19.97 -3.58 -0.39
N SER A 6 20.68 -2.59 0.18
CA SER A 6 21.86 -2.83 1.02
C SER A 6 21.65 -3.86 2.16
N PRO A 7 20.48 -3.94 2.83
CA PRO A 7 20.27 -4.94 3.89
C PRO A 7 20.32 -6.38 3.39
N PHE A 8 20.00 -6.62 2.12
CA PHE A 8 19.99 -7.96 1.54
C PHE A 8 21.39 -8.54 1.30
N ASN A 9 22.42 -7.70 1.25
CA ASN A 9 23.81 -8.15 1.12
C ASN A 9 24.31 -8.88 2.37
N PHE A 10 23.63 -8.72 3.51
CA PHE A 10 24.04 -9.28 4.80
C PHE A 10 23.27 -10.54 5.19
N ILE A 11 22.35 -11.02 4.34
CA ILE A 11 21.51 -12.19 4.63
C ILE A 11 21.51 -13.18 3.45
N ILE A 12 21.38 -14.47 3.76
CA ILE A 12 21.08 -15.51 2.77
C ILE A 12 19.69 -16.06 3.10
N PRO A 13 18.62 -15.53 2.48
CA PRO A 13 17.27 -16.01 2.75
C PRO A 13 17.09 -17.43 2.21
N CYS A 14 16.57 -18.33 3.05
CA CYS A 14 16.21 -19.71 2.69
C CYS A 14 17.34 -20.53 2.03
N GLY A 15 18.61 -20.19 2.28
CA GLY A 15 19.77 -20.90 1.71
C GLY A 15 19.98 -20.70 0.21
N ILE A 16 19.26 -19.77 -0.43
CA ILE A 16 19.33 -19.54 -1.87
C ILE A 16 20.64 -18.81 -2.20
N GLN A 17 21.44 -19.40 -3.09
CA GLN A 17 22.70 -18.82 -3.57
C GLN A 17 22.63 -18.52 -5.07
N GLY A 18 23.37 -17.51 -5.51
CA GLY A 18 23.48 -17.16 -6.93
C GLY A 18 22.28 -16.39 -7.52
N VAL A 19 21.34 -15.92 -6.70
CA VAL A 19 20.25 -15.04 -7.14
C VAL A 19 20.57 -13.58 -6.81
N ARG A 20 20.30 -12.67 -7.75
CA ARG A 20 20.40 -11.22 -7.53
C ARG A 20 19.03 -10.69 -7.10
N ILE A 21 19.00 -9.94 -6.01
CA ILE A 21 17.82 -9.17 -5.60
C ILE A 21 17.81 -7.85 -6.37
N THR A 22 16.62 -7.40 -6.77
CA THR A 22 16.42 -6.13 -7.46
C THR A 22 15.12 -5.47 -7.00
N SER A 23 14.87 -4.25 -7.45
CA SER A 23 13.62 -3.52 -7.22
C SER A 23 13.02 -3.03 -8.53
N ILE A 24 11.73 -2.69 -8.54
CA ILE A 24 11.07 -2.15 -9.74
C ILE A 24 11.73 -0.83 -10.17
N GLN A 25 12.15 0.00 -9.21
CA GLN A 25 12.92 1.22 -9.49
C GLN A 25 14.23 0.93 -10.24
N GLU A 26 14.99 -0.09 -9.83
CA GLU A 26 16.24 -0.44 -10.52
C GLU A 26 15.99 -0.96 -11.94
N LEU A 27 14.92 -1.73 -12.15
CA LEU A 27 14.57 -2.28 -13.46
C LEU A 27 14.08 -1.21 -14.45
N VAL A 28 13.35 -0.20 -13.95
CA VAL A 28 12.76 0.88 -14.77
C VAL A 28 13.67 2.12 -14.81
N ASN A 29 14.66 2.21 -13.92
CA ASN A 29 15.59 3.33 -13.74
C ASN A 29 14.90 4.69 -13.48
N GLU A 30 13.73 4.67 -12.84
CA GLU A 30 12.94 5.86 -12.50
C GLU A 30 12.31 5.73 -11.11
N ASN A 31 12.06 6.87 -10.44
CA ASN A 31 11.40 6.87 -9.14
C ASN A 31 9.90 6.62 -9.31
N ILE A 32 9.43 5.51 -8.76
CA ILE A 32 8.05 5.07 -8.92
C ILE A 32 7.21 5.58 -7.76
N LYS A 33 6.09 6.25 -8.07
CA LYS A 33 5.12 6.66 -7.07
C LYS A 33 4.38 5.44 -6.51
N ILE A 34 4.38 5.29 -5.19
CA ILE A 34 3.74 4.14 -4.53
C ILE A 34 2.24 4.05 -4.84
N GLU A 35 1.57 5.19 -5.00
CA GLU A 35 0.15 5.30 -5.33
C GLU A 35 -0.18 4.62 -6.67
N GLU A 36 0.69 4.74 -7.67
CA GLU A 36 0.51 4.11 -8.98
C GLU A 36 0.64 2.59 -8.88
N VAL A 37 1.62 2.12 -8.10
CA VAL A 37 1.82 0.69 -7.85
C VAL A 37 0.61 0.09 -7.13
N CYS A 38 0.09 0.78 -6.12
CA CYS A 38 -1.11 0.34 -5.40
C CYS A 38 -2.32 0.19 -6.34
N HIS A 39 -2.53 1.15 -7.25
CA HIS A 39 -3.60 1.05 -8.25
C HIS A 39 -3.40 -0.12 -9.22
N LYS A 40 -2.19 -0.28 -9.76
CA LYS A 40 -1.86 -1.40 -10.67
C LYS A 40 -2.04 -2.76 -9.97
N LEU A 41 -1.60 -2.86 -8.72
CA LEU A 41 -1.74 -4.06 -7.90
C LEU A 41 -3.21 -4.38 -7.61
N ALA A 42 -4.01 -3.38 -7.21
CA ALA A 42 -5.45 -3.57 -6.95
C ALA A 42 -6.19 -4.06 -8.21
N ASN A 43 -5.89 -3.46 -9.37
CA ASN A 43 -6.47 -3.88 -10.64
C ASN A 43 -6.02 -5.30 -11.04
N HIS A 44 -4.74 -5.62 -10.87
CA HIS A 44 -4.25 -6.98 -11.15
C HIS A 44 -4.90 -8.01 -10.24
N TYR A 45 -5.03 -7.71 -8.94
CA TYR A 45 -5.74 -8.55 -7.99
C TYR A 45 -7.20 -8.77 -8.40
N ALA A 46 -7.92 -7.69 -8.73
CA ALA A 46 -9.30 -7.73 -9.23
C ALA A 46 -9.43 -8.69 -10.42
N ASN A 47 -8.51 -8.60 -11.38
CA ASN A 47 -8.48 -9.44 -12.57
C ASN A 47 -8.15 -10.91 -12.26
N VAL A 48 -7.18 -11.19 -11.38
CA VAL A 48 -6.80 -12.57 -11.03
C VAL A 48 -7.93 -13.28 -10.29
N PHE A 49 -8.54 -12.59 -9.33
CA PHE A 49 -9.58 -13.18 -8.47
C PHE A 49 -11.00 -12.97 -9.01
N GLN A 50 -11.15 -12.28 -10.14
CA GLN A 50 -12.45 -11.97 -10.76
C GLN A 50 -13.40 -11.25 -9.79
N VAL A 51 -12.86 -10.31 -9.03
CA VAL A 51 -13.60 -9.49 -8.06
C VAL A 51 -13.59 -8.03 -8.47
N GLN A 52 -14.59 -7.27 -8.01
CA GLN A 52 -14.60 -5.83 -8.18
C GLN A 52 -13.96 -5.14 -6.97
N MET A 53 -12.97 -4.28 -7.24
CA MET A 53 -12.42 -3.37 -6.23
C MET A 53 -13.22 -2.07 -6.25
N ILE A 54 -13.83 -1.72 -5.11
CA ILE A 54 -14.64 -0.50 -4.97
C ILE A 54 -13.90 0.46 -4.05
N PRO A 55 -13.45 1.64 -4.52
CA PRO A 55 -12.87 2.64 -3.65
C PRO A 55 -13.97 3.19 -2.73
N ILE A 56 -13.70 3.19 -1.42
CA ILE A 56 -14.61 3.73 -0.41
C ILE A 56 -13.88 4.72 0.47
N GLN A 57 -14.53 5.85 0.76
CA GLN A 57 -14.01 6.82 1.71
C GLN A 57 -14.04 6.24 3.12
N MET A 58 -13.00 6.51 3.91
CA MET A 58 -12.88 5.99 5.29
C MET A 58 -14.11 6.33 6.15
N LYS A 59 -14.68 7.53 5.98
CA LYS A 59 -15.91 7.94 6.68
C LYS A 59 -17.11 7.02 6.40
N VAL A 60 -17.21 6.48 5.18
CA VAL A 60 -18.29 5.56 4.77
C VAL A 60 -17.97 4.13 5.24
N MET A 61 -16.69 3.75 5.24
CA MET A 61 -16.25 2.43 5.69
C MET A 61 -16.62 2.19 7.16
N THR A 62 -16.32 3.14 8.05
CA THR A 62 -16.50 3.01 9.50
C THR A 62 -17.97 2.81 9.91
N GLN A 63 -18.90 3.38 9.13
CA GLN A 63 -20.33 3.19 9.30
C GLN A 63 -20.81 1.79 8.91
N ARG A 64 -20.18 1.16 7.92
CA ARG A 64 -20.65 -0.13 7.36
C ARG A 64 -20.11 -1.35 8.09
N ILE A 65 -18.93 -1.24 8.71
CA ILE A 65 -18.28 -2.37 9.41
C ILE A 65 -18.50 -2.37 10.93
N GLY A 66 -19.41 -1.53 11.44
CA GLY A 66 -19.82 -1.54 12.86
C GLY A 66 -18.92 -0.78 13.83
N PHE A 67 -18.04 0.11 13.36
CA PHE A 67 -17.28 1.05 14.22
C PHE A 67 -18.16 2.23 14.66
N THR A 68 -19.35 1.97 15.20
CA THR A 68 -20.27 3.03 15.62
C THR A 68 -20.27 3.17 17.13
N LYS A 69 -19.32 3.98 17.64
CA LYS A 69 -19.62 5.03 18.63
C LYS A 69 -18.46 6.00 18.89
N ASN A 70 -17.19 5.57 18.80
CA ASN A 70 -16.06 6.41 19.24
C ASN A 70 -15.27 7.12 18.11
N LEU A 71 -15.41 6.71 16.85
CA LEU A 71 -14.53 7.22 15.78
C LEU A 71 -15.07 8.47 15.06
N CYS A 72 -16.38 8.68 15.03
CA CYS A 72 -16.96 9.91 14.45
C CYS A 72 -16.57 11.17 15.24
N GLU A 73 -16.34 11.04 16.55
CA GLU A 73 -15.87 12.15 17.40
C GLU A 73 -14.43 12.55 17.05
N TYR A 74 -13.55 11.56 16.85
CA TYR A 74 -12.14 11.77 16.45
C TYR A 74 -11.95 12.43 15.08
N ILE A 75 -12.87 12.22 14.12
CA ILE A 75 -12.74 12.81 12.78
C ILE A 75 -13.17 14.29 12.79
N ASN A 76 -14.07 14.69 13.70
CA ASN A 76 -14.58 16.06 13.75
C ASN A 76 -13.69 17.03 14.56
N GLU A 77 -12.74 16.53 15.36
CA GLU A 77 -11.79 17.38 16.09
C GLU A 77 -10.59 17.85 15.24
N GLY A 78 -10.40 17.29 14.04
CA GLY A 78 -9.28 17.66 13.15
C GLY A 78 -9.54 18.82 12.19
N GLU A 79 -10.76 19.40 12.18
CA GLU A 79 -11.16 20.47 11.24
C GLU A 79 -11.25 21.87 11.89
N SER A 80 -10.92 22.04 13.18
CA SER A 80 -10.98 23.34 13.87
C SER A 80 -9.66 24.10 13.97
N ASP A 81 -8.52 23.53 13.57
CA ASP A 81 -7.21 24.20 13.66
C ASP A 81 -6.68 24.56 12.26
N ASN A 82 -7.39 25.46 11.58
CA ASN A 82 -6.84 26.33 10.52
C ASN A 82 -7.80 27.52 10.33
N SER A 83 -7.80 28.45 11.30
CA SER A 83 -8.18 29.84 11.11
C SER A 83 -6.94 30.72 11.16
#